data_AF-A7HTQ8-F1
#
_entry.id   AF-A7HTQ8-F1
#
_cell.length_a   1.000
_cell.length_b   1.000
_cell.length_c   1.000
_cell.angle_alpha   90.00
_cell.angle_beta   90.00
_cell.angle_gamma   90.00
#
_symmetry.space_group_name_H-M   'P 1'
#
loop_
_entity.id
_entity.type
_entity.pdbx_description
1 polymer ?
#
loop_
_entity_poly.entity_id
_entity_poly.type
_entity_poly.pdbx_seq_one_letter_code
_entity_poly.pdbx_strand_id
1 'polypeptide(L)'
;MVGRQPGTKQVHAGELDPRAFHAPVRALRNAETLADAEAALAAISGLLAMPRLVWTPDVASPLQEPGAEAFMRRQGWADDVIAAMWEDGVPLRMPVHIRCRFEHTPFAITLYDEHRKRRAPYKGVQKRVADMIAALGFNSLLIVPVHLPRARVAMLGWCGPQMLDEAETLLAAAAPDLLAAGHYFAALFDRLSGRDPVREEERARLTQREWDCLRLTAQGYREADVAEMNGIAATTVRYHLDNAVAKFGARNRAHAAAIAAQLGLVGKLS
;
A
#
# COMPACT_ATOMS: atom_id res chain seq x y z
N MET A 1 12.99 10.12 47.02
CA MET A 1 13.98 10.22 45.94
C MET A 1 13.63 9.18 44.89
N VAL A 2 12.88 9.57 43.86
CA VAL A 2 12.50 8.68 42.76
C VAL A 2 13.52 8.90 41.65
N GLY A 3 14.24 7.84 41.29
CA GLY A 3 15.33 7.88 40.32
C GLY A 3 14.81 8.22 38.93
N ARG A 4 15.39 9.27 38.33
CA ARG A 4 15.25 9.59 36.89
C ARG A 4 15.76 8.40 36.06
N GLN A 5 14.93 7.89 35.17
CA GLN A 5 15.39 7.06 34.06
C GLN A 5 16.27 7.88 33.10
N PRO A 6 17.24 7.28 32.40
CA PRO A 6 18.14 7.99 31.51
C PRO A 6 17.37 8.47 30.27
N GLY A 7 17.53 9.74 29.92
CA GLY A 7 16.78 10.40 28.86
C GLY A 7 17.01 9.76 27.48
N THR A 8 15.91 9.36 26.85
CA THR A 8 15.78 9.31 25.40
C THR A 8 16.14 10.69 24.85
N LYS A 9 17.27 10.79 24.14
CA LYS A 9 17.60 12.01 23.38
C LYS A 9 16.44 12.27 22.40
N GLN A 10 15.74 13.39 22.59
CA GLN A 10 14.87 13.94 21.56
C GLN A 10 15.77 14.28 20.37
N VAL A 11 15.56 13.58 19.25
CA VAL A 11 16.21 13.93 17.98
C VAL A 11 15.51 15.20 17.50
N HIS A 12 16.17 16.35 17.63
CA HIS A 12 15.68 17.58 17.04
C HIS A 12 15.82 17.46 15.52
N ALA A 13 14.72 17.65 14.80
CA ALA A 13 14.66 17.45 13.36
C ALA A 13 15.58 18.40 12.53
N GLY A 14 16.19 19.40 13.17
CA GLY A 14 17.28 20.21 12.60
C GLY A 14 18.64 19.50 12.49
N GLU A 15 18.79 18.29 13.05
CA GLU A 15 20.04 17.52 13.05
C GLU A 15 20.02 16.28 12.14
N LEU A 16 18.89 15.99 11.47
CA LEU A 16 18.77 14.81 10.62
C LEU A 16 19.44 15.06 9.27
N ASP A 17 20.62 14.47 9.03
CA ASP A 17 21.29 14.49 7.73
C ASP A 17 20.57 13.57 6.73
N PRO A 18 19.96 14.10 5.64
CA PRO A 18 19.30 13.27 4.64
C PRO A 18 20.22 12.20 4.02
N ARG A 19 21.53 12.46 3.97
CA ARG A 19 22.50 11.49 3.41
C ARG A 19 22.64 10.24 4.26
N ALA A 20 22.26 10.28 5.53
CA ALA A 20 22.29 9.12 6.42
C ALA A 20 21.37 7.98 5.92
N PHE A 21 20.31 8.30 5.17
CA PHE A 21 19.36 7.32 4.64
C PHE A 21 19.89 6.57 3.40
N HIS A 22 20.88 7.12 2.68
CA HIS A 22 21.36 6.52 1.44
C HIS A 22 21.92 5.10 1.61
N ALA A 23 22.66 4.86 2.70
CA ALA A 23 23.26 3.55 2.97
C ALA A 23 22.20 2.47 3.25
N PRO A 24 21.26 2.65 4.19
CA PRO A 24 20.23 1.64 4.43
C PRO A 24 19.24 1.50 3.27
N VAL A 25 18.90 2.57 2.53
CA VAL A 25 18.07 2.44 1.31
C VAL A 25 18.78 1.62 0.24
N ARG A 26 20.09 1.80 0.07
CA ARG A 26 20.89 0.96 -0.84
C ARG A 26 20.95 -0.49 -0.38
N ALA A 27 21.09 -0.75 0.92
CA ALA A 27 21.03 -2.10 1.47
C ALA A 27 19.66 -2.75 1.18
N LEU A 28 18.58 -2.01 1.39
CA LEU A 28 17.22 -2.48 1.11
C LEU A 28 16.99 -2.78 -0.38
N ARG A 29 17.51 -1.93 -1.28
CA ARG A 29 17.48 -2.17 -2.74
C ARG A 29 18.15 -3.50 -3.12
N ASN A 30 19.25 -3.82 -2.45
CA ASN A 30 20.07 -4.99 -2.75
C ASN A 30 19.67 -6.23 -1.92
N ALA A 31 18.63 -6.14 -1.09
CA ALA A 31 18.19 -7.25 -0.26
C ALA A 31 17.66 -8.41 -1.11
N GLU A 32 18.11 -9.62 -0.79
CA GLU A 32 17.66 -10.86 -1.43
C GLU A 32 16.67 -11.61 -0.52
N THR A 33 16.72 -11.37 0.78
CA THR A 33 15.84 -11.99 1.77
C THR A 33 15.03 -10.96 2.55
N LEU A 34 13.91 -11.39 3.16
CA LEU A 34 13.16 -10.53 4.08
C LEU A 34 13.99 -10.09 5.29
N ALA A 35 14.92 -10.93 5.76
CA ALA A 35 15.77 -10.59 6.90
C ALA A 35 16.71 -9.42 6.59
N ASP A 36 17.35 -9.41 5.42
CA ASP A 36 18.23 -8.32 4.98
C ASP A 36 17.45 -7.01 4.83
N ALA A 37 16.25 -7.11 4.26
CA ALA A 37 15.37 -5.96 4.11
C ALA A 37 14.88 -5.41 5.45
N GLU A 38 14.50 -6.29 6.38
CA GLU A 38 14.10 -5.91 7.74
C GLU A 38 15.26 -5.23 8.50
N ALA A 39 16.50 -5.71 8.33
CA ALA A 39 17.68 -5.05 8.92
C ALA A 39 17.92 -3.64 8.35
N ALA A 40 17.75 -3.48 7.04
CA ALA A 40 17.85 -2.16 6.39
C ALA A 40 16.72 -1.20 6.85
N LEU A 41 15.49 -1.71 6.96
CA LEU A 41 14.36 -0.94 7.49
C LEU A 41 14.56 -0.58 8.97
N ALA A 42 15.18 -1.45 9.77
CA ALA A 42 15.52 -1.18 11.16
C ALA A 42 16.58 -0.07 11.28
N ALA A 43 17.56 0.00 10.36
CA ALA A 43 18.50 1.11 10.31
C ALA A 43 17.80 2.44 9.97
N ILE A 44 16.85 2.45 9.03
CA ILE A 44 16.00 3.62 8.75
C ILE A 44 15.18 4.00 9.99
N SER A 45 14.59 3.03 10.68
CA SER A 45 13.84 3.22 11.92
C SER A 45 14.69 3.88 13.01
N GLY A 46 15.98 3.49 13.13
CA GLY A 46 16.93 4.13 14.04
C GLY A 46 17.19 5.60 13.73
N LEU A 47 17.31 5.97 12.46
CA LEU A 47 17.47 7.37 12.03
C LEU A 47 16.22 8.21 12.31
N LEU A 48 15.03 7.62 12.12
CA LEU A 48 13.75 8.28 12.39
C LEU A 48 13.40 8.32 13.89
N ALA A 49 14.07 7.50 14.71
CA ALA A 49 13.65 7.17 16.07
C ALA A 49 12.18 6.71 16.16
N MET A 50 11.69 6.02 15.12
CA MET A 50 10.33 5.46 15.03
C MET A 50 10.39 3.93 14.98
N PRO A 51 10.32 3.24 16.14
CA PRO A 51 10.75 1.85 16.27
C PRO A 51 9.78 0.80 15.71
N ARG A 52 8.51 1.16 15.42
CA ARG A 52 7.50 0.17 15.01
C ARG A 52 7.21 0.22 13.53
N LEU A 53 7.85 -0.68 12.80
CA LEU A 53 7.59 -0.90 11.39
C LEU A 53 6.23 -1.58 11.16
N VAL A 54 5.49 -1.12 10.16
CA VAL A 54 4.21 -1.69 9.71
C VAL A 54 4.31 -2.02 8.24
N TRP A 55 3.83 -3.19 7.85
CA TRP A 55 3.71 -3.60 6.46
C TRP A 55 2.30 -4.12 6.19
N THR A 56 1.70 -3.64 5.11
CA THR A 56 0.45 -4.16 4.57
C THR A 56 0.62 -4.34 3.06
N PRO A 57 0.68 -5.59 2.55
CA PRO A 57 0.97 -5.83 1.14
C PRO A 57 -0.17 -5.42 0.20
N ASP A 58 -1.39 -5.28 0.73
CA ASP A 58 -2.57 -4.79 0.04
C ASP A 58 -3.59 -4.18 1.03
N VAL A 59 -3.71 -2.85 1.06
CA VAL A 59 -4.67 -2.12 1.91
C VAL A 59 -6.14 -2.25 1.45
N ALA A 60 -6.36 -2.90 0.30
CA ALA A 60 -7.69 -3.25 -0.21
C ALA A 60 -8.03 -4.73 0.00
N SER A 61 -7.12 -5.54 0.52
CA SER A 61 -7.41 -6.94 0.87
C SER A 61 -8.25 -6.99 2.16
N PRO A 62 -9.43 -7.62 2.15
CA PRO A 62 -10.17 -7.94 3.38
C PRO A 62 -9.60 -9.16 4.10
N LEU A 63 -8.66 -9.87 3.47
CA LEU A 63 -8.17 -11.15 3.96
C LEU A 63 -6.99 -10.92 4.90
N GLN A 64 -6.85 -11.83 5.86
CA GLN A 64 -5.62 -11.93 6.63
C GLN A 64 -4.44 -12.22 5.71
N GLU A 65 -3.34 -11.55 5.98
CA GLU A 65 -2.10 -11.67 5.21
C GLU A 65 -1.02 -12.24 6.14
N PRO A 66 -0.84 -13.58 6.21
CA PRO A 66 0.07 -14.22 7.16
C PRO A 66 1.50 -13.67 7.12
N GLY A 67 1.98 -13.28 5.93
CA GLY A 67 3.29 -12.65 5.76
C GLY A 67 3.40 -11.27 6.43
N ALA A 68 2.34 -10.47 6.40
CA ALA A 68 2.28 -9.17 7.07
C ALA A 68 2.15 -9.32 8.58
N GLU A 69 1.34 -10.27 9.05
CA GLU A 69 1.23 -10.58 10.49
C GLU A 69 2.58 -11.04 11.06
N ALA A 70 3.25 -11.98 10.37
CA ALA A 70 4.56 -12.46 10.78
C ALA A 70 5.60 -11.34 10.79
N PHE A 71 5.55 -10.42 9.81
CA PHE A 71 6.37 -9.22 9.80
C PHE A 71 6.08 -8.36 11.05
N MET A 72 4.82 -7.97 11.28
CA MET A 72 4.45 -7.13 12.42
C MET A 72 4.90 -7.74 13.76
N ARG A 73 4.72 -9.05 13.92
CA ARG A 73 5.14 -9.78 15.12
C ARG A 73 6.66 -9.70 15.33
N ARG A 74 7.48 -9.83 14.26
CA ARG A 74 8.95 -9.63 14.32
C ARG A 74 9.34 -8.19 14.63
N GLN A 75 8.55 -7.21 14.21
CA GLN A 75 8.77 -5.79 14.51
C GLN A 75 8.32 -5.39 15.94
N GLY A 76 7.85 -6.35 16.73
CA GLY A 76 7.49 -6.15 18.14
C GLY A 76 6.09 -5.58 18.36
N TRP A 77 5.18 -5.76 17.40
CA TRP A 77 3.75 -5.52 17.62
C TRP A 77 3.17 -6.58 18.55
N ALA A 78 2.32 -6.14 19.49
CA ALA A 78 1.61 -7.04 20.39
C ALA A 78 0.52 -7.83 19.65
N ASP A 79 0.28 -9.06 20.09
CA ASP A 79 -0.62 -10.01 19.42
C ASP A 79 -2.07 -9.53 19.37
N ASP A 80 -2.49 -8.83 20.41
CA ASP A 80 -3.80 -8.21 20.50
C ASP A 80 -3.95 -7.06 19.49
N VAL A 81 -2.91 -6.25 19.26
CA VAL A 81 -2.89 -5.22 18.22
C VAL A 81 -3.00 -5.86 16.83
N ILE A 82 -2.23 -6.93 16.59
CA ILE A 82 -2.29 -7.66 15.31
C ILE A 82 -3.69 -8.25 15.12
N ALA A 83 -4.25 -8.91 16.12
CA ALA A 83 -5.59 -9.48 16.05
C ALA A 83 -6.65 -8.39 15.75
N ALA A 84 -6.62 -7.28 16.49
CA ALA A 84 -7.55 -6.17 16.32
C ALA A 84 -7.43 -5.50 14.93
N MET A 85 -6.26 -5.52 14.29
CA MET A 85 -6.08 -5.02 12.93
C MET A 85 -6.84 -5.83 11.88
N TRP A 86 -7.18 -7.09 12.15
CA TRP A 86 -7.86 -7.97 11.20
C TRP A 86 -9.31 -8.31 11.58
N GLU A 87 -9.79 -7.84 12.74
CA GLU A 87 -11.20 -7.92 13.12
C GLU A 87 -12.10 -7.14 12.13
N ASP A 88 -13.28 -7.67 11.81
CA ASP A 88 -14.37 -6.94 11.13
C ASP A 88 -13.98 -6.11 9.89
N GLY A 89 -12.97 -6.56 9.13
CA GLY A 89 -12.47 -5.84 7.95
C GLY A 89 -11.89 -4.45 8.29
N VAL A 90 -11.35 -4.28 9.49
CA VAL A 90 -10.63 -3.08 9.95
C VAL A 90 -9.68 -2.52 8.90
N PRO A 91 -8.87 -3.32 8.17
CA PRO A 91 -7.94 -2.76 7.20
C PRO A 91 -8.65 -1.99 6.09
N LEU A 92 -9.86 -2.38 5.70
CA LEU A 92 -10.62 -1.66 4.68
C LEU A 92 -11.19 -0.33 5.18
N ARG A 93 -11.34 -0.20 6.50
CA ARG A 93 -12.00 0.93 7.16
C ARG A 93 -11.01 1.85 7.84
N MET A 94 -9.76 1.43 8.07
CA MET A 94 -8.76 2.25 8.72
C MET A 94 -8.51 3.53 7.91
N PRO A 95 -8.65 4.72 8.51
CA PRO A 95 -8.53 5.96 7.76
C PRO A 95 -7.15 6.19 7.14
N VAL A 96 -6.09 5.59 7.70
CA VAL A 96 -4.74 5.50 7.11
C VAL A 96 -4.72 4.65 5.84
N HIS A 97 -5.29 3.45 5.85
CA HIS A 97 -5.39 2.57 4.68
C HIS A 97 -6.25 3.19 3.57
N ILE A 98 -7.35 3.85 3.93
CA ILE A 98 -8.17 4.61 2.98
C ILE A 98 -7.34 5.74 2.36
N ARG A 99 -6.54 6.45 3.17
CA ARG A 99 -5.70 7.55 2.68
C ARG A 99 -4.64 7.07 1.69
N CYS A 100 -4.03 5.90 1.92
CA CYS A 100 -3.06 5.30 0.97
C CYS A 100 -3.64 5.12 -0.44
N ARG A 101 -4.96 5.01 -0.61
CA ARG A 101 -5.62 4.90 -1.93
C ARG A 101 -5.62 6.21 -2.72
N PHE A 102 -5.39 7.34 -2.06
CA PHE A 102 -5.47 8.68 -2.66
C PHE A 102 -4.13 9.44 -2.61
N GLU A 103 -3.25 9.10 -1.68
CA GLU A 103 -1.90 9.64 -1.59
C GLU A 103 -0.93 8.76 -2.40
N HIS A 104 -0.02 9.38 -3.12
CA HIS A 104 1.02 8.68 -3.90
C HIS A 104 2.45 9.07 -3.46
N THR A 105 2.56 9.86 -2.39
CA THR A 105 3.82 10.24 -1.75
C THR A 105 3.76 9.94 -0.25
N PRO A 106 4.92 9.85 0.43
CA PRO A 106 4.96 9.63 1.87
C PRO A 106 4.22 10.73 2.65
N PHE A 107 3.54 10.37 3.73
CA PHE A 107 2.79 11.30 4.58
C PHE A 107 2.89 10.95 6.07
N ALA A 108 2.73 11.96 6.92
CA ALA A 108 2.60 11.80 8.37
C ALA A 108 1.11 11.77 8.78
N ILE A 109 0.81 11.05 9.86
CA ILE A 109 -0.54 10.93 10.42
C ILE A 109 -0.49 10.64 11.93
N THR A 110 -1.41 11.21 12.70
CA THR A 110 -1.66 10.85 14.10
C THR A 110 -2.47 9.57 14.20
N LEU A 111 -2.40 8.85 15.33
CA LEU A 111 -3.18 7.63 15.55
C LEU A 111 -4.70 7.81 15.34
N TYR A 112 -5.19 9.01 15.60
CA TYR A 112 -6.61 9.38 15.53
C TYR A 112 -6.99 10.19 14.27
N ASP A 113 -6.04 10.50 13.38
CA ASP A 113 -6.24 11.36 12.18
C ASP A 113 -6.89 12.75 12.47
N GLU A 114 -6.72 13.28 13.69
CA GLU A 114 -7.43 14.47 14.19
C GLU A 114 -7.07 15.76 13.46
N HIS A 115 -5.90 15.80 12.82
CA HIS A 115 -5.43 16.93 12.04
C HIS A 115 -6.31 17.23 10.81
N ARG A 116 -7.19 16.29 10.38
CA ARG A 116 -8.09 16.48 9.23
C ARG A 116 -9.47 16.98 9.66
N LYS A 117 -9.66 18.31 9.58
CA LYS A 117 -10.89 19.05 9.98
C LYS A 117 -12.25 18.54 9.45
N ARG A 118 -12.28 17.69 8.42
CA ARG A 118 -13.53 17.19 7.78
C ARG A 118 -13.80 15.70 8.02
N ARG A 119 -13.02 15.01 8.84
CA ARG A 119 -13.24 13.59 9.15
C ARG A 119 -13.97 13.42 10.47
N ALA A 120 -14.85 12.42 10.52
CA ALA A 120 -15.47 11.99 11.76
C ALA A 120 -14.40 11.34 12.66
N PRO A 121 -14.46 11.53 14.00
CA PRO A 121 -13.58 10.84 14.93
C PRO A 121 -13.69 9.33 14.79
N TYR A 122 -12.61 8.62 15.12
CA TYR A 122 -12.58 7.16 15.11
C TYR A 122 -13.60 6.62 16.11
N LYS A 123 -14.28 5.54 15.75
CA LYS A 123 -15.28 4.87 16.60
C LYS A 123 -15.09 3.35 16.55
N GLY A 124 -15.62 2.67 17.57
CA GLY A 124 -15.57 1.22 17.67
C GLY A 124 -14.14 0.68 17.53
N VAL A 125 -13.95 -0.32 16.68
CA VAL A 125 -12.67 -1.01 16.50
C VAL A 125 -11.52 -0.10 16.02
N GLN A 126 -11.78 0.93 15.20
CA GLN A 126 -10.74 1.88 14.78
C GLN A 126 -10.16 2.63 15.97
N LYS A 127 -11.03 3.08 16.89
CA LYS A 127 -10.60 3.77 18.10
C LYS A 127 -9.86 2.80 19.04
N ARG A 128 -10.35 1.57 19.19
CA ARG A 128 -9.68 0.54 20.02
C ARG A 128 -8.25 0.32 19.54
N VAL A 129 -8.06 0.09 18.24
CA VAL A 129 -6.73 -0.08 17.64
C VAL A 129 -5.85 1.15 17.92
N ALA A 130 -6.36 2.36 17.69
CA ALA A 130 -5.62 3.59 17.99
C ALA A 130 -5.23 3.69 19.48
N ASP A 131 -6.14 3.39 20.41
CA ASP A 131 -5.88 3.41 21.85
C ASP A 131 -4.83 2.36 22.26
N MET A 132 -4.84 1.18 21.64
CA MET A 132 -3.83 0.14 21.89
C MET A 132 -2.45 0.58 21.42
N ILE A 133 -2.36 1.19 20.24
CA ILE A 133 -1.09 1.75 19.73
C ILE A 133 -0.62 2.91 20.63
N ALA A 134 -1.53 3.75 21.10
CA ALA A 134 -1.23 4.84 22.02
C ALA A 134 -0.71 4.33 23.37
N ALA A 135 -1.27 3.23 23.88
CA ALA A 135 -0.83 2.59 25.13
C ALA A 135 0.61 2.05 25.04
N LEU A 136 1.14 1.82 23.84
CA LEU A 136 2.56 1.50 23.61
C LEU A 136 3.47 2.73 23.63
N GLY A 137 2.93 3.94 23.86
CA GLY A 137 3.65 5.20 23.92
C GLY A 137 3.88 5.85 22.56
N PHE A 138 3.13 5.46 21.52
CA PHE A 138 3.24 6.04 20.18
C PHE A 138 2.16 7.07 19.91
N ASN A 139 2.47 8.04 19.05
CA ASN A 139 1.60 9.19 18.79
C ASN A 139 1.37 9.42 17.29
N SER A 140 2.31 9.02 16.44
CA SER A 140 2.25 9.25 15.00
C SER A 140 2.80 8.09 14.18
N LEU A 141 2.50 8.13 12.88
CA LEU A 141 3.05 7.26 11.86
C LEU A 141 3.59 8.09 10.69
N LEU A 142 4.70 7.64 10.13
CA LEU A 142 5.13 7.96 8.76
C LEU A 142 4.73 6.81 7.85
N ILE A 143 4.03 7.12 6.77
CA ILE A 143 3.45 6.13 5.87
C ILE A 143 3.94 6.37 4.45
N VAL A 144 4.34 5.30 3.78
CA VAL A 144 4.68 5.26 2.37
C VAL A 144 3.63 4.41 1.65
N PRO A 145 2.66 5.02 0.94
CA PRO A 145 1.78 4.30 0.05
C PRO A 145 2.56 3.87 -1.21
N VAL A 146 2.44 2.61 -1.60
CA VAL A 146 3.09 2.05 -2.78
C VAL A 146 2.01 1.55 -3.73
N HIS A 147 1.75 2.31 -4.79
CA HIS A 147 0.79 1.95 -5.84
C HIS A 147 1.46 0.97 -6.80
N LEU A 148 0.96 -0.26 -6.83
CA LEU A 148 1.51 -1.41 -7.53
C LEU A 148 0.59 -1.82 -8.69
N PRO A 149 1.08 -2.63 -9.64
CA PRO A 149 0.24 -3.20 -10.69
C PRO A 149 -1.01 -3.90 -10.14
N ARG A 150 -2.03 -3.99 -11.00
CA ARG A 150 -3.35 -4.55 -10.68
C ARG A 150 -4.17 -3.76 -9.65
N ALA A 151 -3.99 -2.44 -9.61
CA ALA A 151 -4.65 -1.54 -8.66
C ALA A 151 -4.43 -1.91 -7.17
N ARG A 152 -3.32 -2.61 -6.87
CA ARG A 152 -2.94 -2.92 -5.50
C ARG A 152 -2.23 -1.73 -4.88
N VAL A 153 -2.55 -1.44 -3.63
CA VAL A 153 -1.87 -0.40 -2.86
C VAL A 153 -1.26 -1.07 -1.64
N ALA A 154 0.06 -1.17 -1.60
CA ALA A 154 0.77 -1.60 -0.40
C ALA A 154 1.06 -0.39 0.50
N MET A 155 1.34 -0.66 1.76
CA MET A 155 1.67 0.35 2.76
C MET A 155 2.87 -0.12 3.58
N LEU A 156 3.93 0.66 3.55
CA LEU A 156 5.03 0.56 4.52
C LEU A 156 4.91 1.75 5.48
N GLY A 157 5.19 1.54 6.76
CA GLY A 157 5.16 2.63 7.72
C GLY A 157 6.07 2.45 8.92
N TRP A 158 6.32 3.56 9.60
CA TRP A 158 7.04 3.64 10.87
C TRP A 158 6.14 4.34 11.88
N CYS A 159 5.96 3.73 13.05
CA CYS A 159 5.18 4.28 14.16
C CYS A 159 6.12 4.57 15.32
N GLY A 160 5.90 5.72 15.98
CA GLY A 160 6.82 6.23 17.00
C GLY A 160 6.18 7.25 17.94
N PRO A 161 6.92 7.65 18.99
CA PRO A 161 6.46 8.57 20.03
C PRO A 161 6.34 10.04 19.57
N GLN A 162 6.80 10.36 18.37
CA GLN A 162 6.86 11.72 17.84
C GLN A 162 5.46 12.33 17.76
N MET A 163 5.36 13.61 18.09
CA MET A 163 4.20 14.42 17.73
C MET A 163 4.10 14.58 16.21
N LEU A 164 2.94 15.05 15.72
CA LEU A 164 2.70 15.15 14.28
C LEU A 164 3.70 16.10 13.59
N ASP A 165 3.98 17.25 14.20
CA ASP A 165 4.92 18.26 13.69
C ASP A 165 6.37 17.74 13.64
N GLU A 166 6.78 16.98 14.65
CA GLU A 166 8.07 16.28 14.67
C GLU A 166 8.14 15.24 13.54
N ALA A 167 7.09 14.44 13.36
CA ALA A 167 7.01 13.46 12.27
C ALA A 167 7.01 14.13 10.89
N GLU A 168 6.27 15.22 10.69
CA GLU A 168 6.28 16.00 9.45
C GLU A 168 7.67 16.57 9.15
N THR A 169 8.42 16.98 10.17
CA THR A 169 9.79 17.47 9.96
C THR A 169 10.74 16.34 9.57
N LEU A 170 10.65 15.17 10.22
CA LEU A 170 11.38 13.96 9.81
C LEU A 170 11.05 13.56 8.37
N LEU A 171 9.76 13.60 8.02
CA LEU A 171 9.28 13.29 6.68
C LEU A 171 9.88 14.24 5.63
N ALA A 172 9.89 15.55 5.90
CA ALA A 172 10.46 16.54 4.99
C ALA A 172 11.93 16.27 4.68
N ALA A 173 12.70 15.77 5.66
CA ALA A 173 14.10 15.42 5.49
C ALA A 173 14.32 14.07 4.76
N ALA A 174 13.41 13.11 4.93
CA ALA A 174 13.60 11.71 4.49
C ALA A 174 12.69 11.27 3.33
N ALA A 175 11.76 12.11 2.85
CA ALA A 175 10.70 11.68 1.92
C ALA A 175 11.19 10.92 0.66
N PRO A 176 12.25 11.36 -0.06
CA PRO A 176 12.73 10.62 -1.23
C PRO A 176 13.22 9.20 -0.88
N ASP A 177 13.94 9.08 0.22
CA ASP A 177 14.49 7.81 0.73
C ASP A 177 13.40 6.87 1.23
N LEU A 178 12.39 7.40 1.94
CA LEU A 178 11.24 6.61 2.38
C LEU A 178 10.39 6.13 1.20
N LEU A 179 10.18 6.98 0.19
CA LEU A 179 9.51 6.58 -1.05
C LEU A 179 10.26 5.42 -1.71
N ALA A 180 11.57 5.54 -1.88
CA ALA A 180 12.41 4.48 -2.44
C ALA A 180 12.35 3.20 -1.59
N ALA A 181 12.41 3.32 -0.26
CA ALA A 181 12.33 2.19 0.65
C ALA A 181 11.01 1.42 0.51
N GLY A 182 9.88 2.14 0.42
CA GLY A 182 8.57 1.52 0.18
C GLY A 182 8.55 0.70 -1.12
N HIS A 183 9.03 1.28 -2.22
CA HIS A 183 9.08 0.59 -3.51
C HIS A 183 10.03 -0.62 -3.51
N TYR A 184 11.23 -0.51 -2.92
CA TYR A 184 12.18 -1.62 -2.86
C TYR A 184 11.68 -2.76 -1.99
N PHE A 185 11.08 -2.45 -0.84
CA PHE A 185 10.50 -3.48 0.01
C PHE A 185 9.31 -4.19 -0.65
N ALA A 186 8.41 -3.43 -1.30
CA ALA A 186 7.29 -4.00 -2.05
C ALA A 186 7.76 -4.91 -3.19
N ALA A 187 8.77 -4.48 -3.96
CA ALA A 187 9.32 -5.27 -5.06
C ALA A 187 9.97 -6.57 -4.57
N LEU A 188 10.70 -6.54 -3.45
CA LEU A 188 11.23 -7.75 -2.83
C LEU A 188 10.12 -8.67 -2.35
N PHE A 189 9.14 -8.14 -1.63
CA PHE A 189 8.02 -8.91 -1.10
C PHE A 189 7.25 -9.62 -2.22
N ASP A 190 6.98 -8.94 -3.33
CA ASP A 190 6.32 -9.51 -4.49
C ASP A 190 7.11 -10.63 -5.15
N ARG A 191 8.43 -10.44 -5.31
CA ARG A 191 9.34 -11.44 -5.85
C ARG A 191 9.34 -12.70 -5.00
N LEU A 192 9.46 -12.55 -3.68
CA LEU A 192 9.45 -13.68 -2.73
C LEU A 192 8.07 -14.35 -2.63
N SER A 193 6.99 -13.61 -2.95
CA SER A 193 5.63 -14.16 -3.04
C SER A 193 5.34 -14.86 -4.39
N GLY A 194 6.34 -14.97 -5.28
CA GLY A 194 6.19 -15.65 -6.57
C GLY A 194 5.32 -14.88 -7.58
N ARG A 195 5.17 -13.56 -7.44
CA ARG A 195 4.48 -12.75 -8.44
C ARG A 195 5.35 -12.61 -9.68
N ASP A 196 4.81 -13.03 -10.83
CA ASP A 196 5.51 -13.07 -12.11
C ASP A 196 5.03 -11.93 -13.05
N PRO A 197 5.81 -10.82 -13.16
CA PRO A 197 5.45 -9.72 -14.04
C PRO A 197 5.50 -10.10 -15.53
N VAL A 198 6.36 -11.04 -15.94
CA VAL A 198 6.48 -11.46 -17.35
C VAL A 198 5.18 -12.10 -17.82
N ARG A 199 4.62 -12.99 -17.01
CA ARG A 199 3.34 -13.62 -17.30
C ARG A 199 2.18 -12.61 -17.34
N GLU A 200 2.21 -11.59 -16.49
CA GLU A 200 1.18 -10.54 -16.50
C GLU A 200 1.31 -9.63 -17.73
N GLU A 201 2.54 -9.32 -18.17
CA GLU A 201 2.79 -8.57 -19.42
C GLU A 201 2.28 -9.31 -20.66
N GLU A 202 2.48 -10.63 -20.75
CA GLU A 202 1.96 -11.45 -21.85
C GLU A 202 0.43 -11.39 -21.93
N ARG A 203 -0.24 -11.48 -20.78
CA ARG A 203 -1.72 -11.40 -20.68
C ARG A 203 -2.26 -10.02 -21.08
N ALA A 204 -1.47 -8.96 -20.95
CA ALA A 204 -1.87 -7.61 -21.32
C ALA A 204 -1.86 -7.32 -22.84
N ARG A 205 -1.42 -8.27 -23.68
CA ARG A 205 -1.31 -8.11 -25.15
C ARG A 205 -2.64 -8.31 -25.88
N LEU A 206 -3.55 -7.35 -25.73
CA LEU A 206 -4.77 -7.27 -26.53
C LEU A 206 -4.47 -6.76 -27.95
N THR A 207 -5.22 -7.23 -28.94
CA THR A 207 -5.26 -6.58 -30.27
C THR A 207 -6.07 -5.29 -30.20
N GLN A 208 -5.92 -4.41 -31.19
CA GLN A 208 -6.68 -3.16 -31.25
C GLN A 208 -8.19 -3.40 -31.13
N ARG A 209 -8.73 -4.39 -31.86
CA ARG A 209 -10.17 -4.70 -31.85
C ARG A 209 -10.66 -5.28 -30.52
N GLU A 210 -9.85 -6.14 -29.89
CA GLU A 210 -10.13 -6.65 -28.54
C GLU A 210 -10.15 -5.51 -27.53
N TRP A 211 -9.21 -4.57 -27.63
CA TRP A 211 -9.13 -3.41 -26.77
C TRP A 211 -10.33 -2.47 -26.95
N ASP A 212 -10.69 -2.13 -28.18
CA ASP A 212 -11.84 -1.26 -28.50
C ASP A 212 -13.14 -1.83 -27.92
N CYS A 213 -13.39 -3.13 -28.14
CA CYS A 213 -14.59 -3.80 -27.64
C CYS A 213 -14.61 -3.88 -26.11
N LEU A 214 -13.48 -4.26 -25.50
CA LEU A 214 -13.40 -4.44 -24.05
C LEU A 214 -13.48 -3.11 -23.31
N ARG A 215 -12.89 -2.05 -23.85
CA ARG A 215 -12.96 -0.70 -23.27
C ARG A 215 -14.40 -0.21 -23.18
N LEU A 216 -15.17 -0.31 -24.26
CA LEU A 216 -16.58 0.10 -24.26
C LEU A 216 -17.42 -0.81 -23.34
N THR A 217 -17.13 -2.12 -23.34
CA THR A 217 -17.79 -3.07 -22.40
C THR A 217 -17.51 -2.70 -20.94
N ALA A 218 -16.28 -2.30 -20.61
CA ALA A 218 -15.91 -1.86 -19.27
C ALA A 218 -16.60 -0.54 -18.85
N GLN A 219 -17.00 0.28 -19.81
CA GLN A 219 -17.80 1.50 -19.59
C GLN A 219 -19.31 1.22 -19.46
N GLY A 220 -19.74 -0.04 -19.59
CA GLY A 220 -21.13 -0.45 -19.40
C GLY A 220 -21.99 -0.47 -20.67
N TYR A 221 -21.41 -0.27 -21.85
CA TYR A 221 -22.14 -0.40 -23.12
C TYR A 221 -22.53 -1.85 -23.41
N ARG A 222 -23.69 -2.05 -24.05
CA ARG A 222 -24.15 -3.38 -24.49
C ARG A 222 -23.44 -3.77 -25.79
N GLU A 223 -23.37 -5.07 -26.08
CA GLU A 223 -22.74 -5.57 -27.32
C GLU A 223 -23.29 -4.91 -28.59
N ALA A 224 -24.59 -4.58 -28.62
CA ALA A 224 -25.23 -3.89 -29.74
C ALA A 224 -24.72 -2.45 -29.89
N ASP A 225 -24.57 -1.72 -28.79
CA ASP A 225 -24.05 -0.34 -28.80
C ASP A 225 -22.57 -0.34 -29.23
N VAL A 226 -21.78 -1.30 -28.71
CA VAL A 226 -20.38 -1.50 -29.10
C VAL A 226 -20.24 -1.82 -30.59
N ALA A 227 -21.14 -2.65 -31.12
CA ALA A 227 -21.18 -3.03 -32.53
C ALA A 227 -21.46 -1.81 -33.42
N GLU A 228 -22.46 -1.01 -33.06
CA GLU A 228 -22.80 0.23 -33.75
C GLU A 228 -21.62 1.22 -33.73
N MET A 229 -21.03 1.47 -32.57
CA MET A 229 -19.90 2.39 -32.41
C MET A 229 -18.66 1.96 -33.20
N ASN A 230 -18.40 0.65 -33.30
CA ASN A 230 -17.22 0.12 -33.99
C ASN A 230 -17.46 -0.24 -35.47
N GLY A 231 -18.70 -0.08 -35.97
CA GLY A 231 -19.07 -0.42 -37.35
C GLY A 231 -18.92 -1.91 -37.68
N ILE A 232 -19.21 -2.81 -36.72
CA ILE A 232 -19.10 -4.27 -36.87
C ILE A 232 -20.36 -4.97 -36.36
N ALA A 233 -20.52 -6.26 -36.63
CA ALA A 233 -21.65 -7.02 -36.10
C ALA A 233 -21.49 -7.34 -34.59
N ALA A 234 -22.60 -7.45 -33.86
CA ALA A 234 -22.59 -7.84 -32.44
C ALA A 234 -21.94 -9.22 -32.20
N THR A 235 -22.05 -10.14 -33.16
CA THR A 235 -21.35 -11.43 -33.14
C THR A 235 -19.83 -11.28 -33.26
N THR A 236 -19.35 -10.29 -34.01
CA THR A 236 -17.92 -9.96 -34.12
C THR A 236 -17.39 -9.29 -32.85
N VAL A 237 -18.18 -8.40 -32.21
CA VAL A 237 -17.87 -7.87 -30.88
C VAL A 237 -17.68 -9.02 -29.89
N ARG A 238 -18.64 -9.96 -29.88
CA ARG A 238 -18.61 -11.14 -29.02
C ARG A 238 -17.32 -11.95 -29.20
N TYR A 239 -16.94 -12.21 -30.45
CA TYR A 239 -15.70 -12.91 -30.79
C TYR A 239 -14.46 -12.21 -30.20
N HIS A 240 -14.36 -10.88 -30.36
CA HIS A 240 -13.24 -10.13 -29.80
C HIS A 240 -13.23 -10.14 -28.26
N LEU A 241 -14.40 -10.05 -27.61
CA LEU A 241 -14.49 -10.13 -26.16
C LEU A 241 -14.11 -11.51 -25.63
N ASP A 242 -14.52 -12.58 -26.31
CA ASP A 242 -14.20 -13.95 -25.89
C ASP A 242 -12.69 -14.23 -26.05
N ASN A 243 -12.04 -13.68 -27.09
CA ASN A 243 -10.58 -13.71 -27.21
C ASN A 243 -9.88 -12.94 -26.09
N ALA A 244 -10.39 -11.76 -25.71
CA ALA A 244 -9.86 -11.00 -24.57
C ALA A 244 -10.01 -11.78 -23.24
N VAL A 245 -11.16 -12.45 -23.04
CA VAL A 245 -11.39 -13.33 -21.89
C VAL A 245 -10.36 -14.46 -21.85
N ALA A 246 -10.11 -15.12 -22.98
CA ALA A 246 -9.13 -16.19 -23.07
C ALA A 246 -7.70 -15.69 -22.77
N LYS A 247 -7.29 -14.55 -23.36
CA LYS A 247 -5.97 -13.95 -23.13
C LYS A 247 -5.72 -13.57 -21.68
N PHE A 248 -6.73 -13.02 -20.99
CA PHE A 248 -6.62 -12.70 -19.57
C PHE A 248 -6.74 -13.92 -18.65
N GLY A 249 -7.14 -15.09 -19.15
CA GLY A 249 -7.54 -16.21 -18.31
C GLY A 249 -8.75 -15.87 -17.44
N ALA A 250 -9.61 -14.97 -17.92
CA ALA A 250 -10.80 -14.54 -17.20
C ALA A 250 -11.90 -15.62 -17.27
N ARG A 251 -12.85 -15.54 -16.34
CA ARG A 251 -13.97 -16.50 -16.27
C ARG A 251 -15.16 -16.08 -17.14
N ASN A 252 -15.26 -14.78 -17.39
CA ASN A 252 -16.30 -14.14 -18.17
C ASN A 252 -15.85 -12.72 -18.53
N ARG A 253 -16.66 -12.01 -19.32
CA ARG A 253 -16.34 -10.67 -19.82
C ARG A 253 -16.29 -9.60 -18.71
N ALA A 254 -17.13 -9.73 -17.68
CA ALA A 254 -17.08 -8.83 -16.53
C ALA A 254 -15.76 -9.00 -15.75
N HIS A 255 -15.29 -10.23 -15.58
CA HIS A 255 -13.99 -10.52 -14.99
C HIS A 255 -12.85 -9.98 -15.88
N ALA A 256 -12.93 -10.14 -17.21
CA ALA A 256 -11.95 -9.57 -18.15
C ALA A 256 -11.91 -8.03 -18.08
N ALA A 257 -13.08 -7.37 -18.03
CA ALA A 257 -13.18 -5.93 -17.88
C ALA A 257 -12.58 -5.46 -16.53
N ALA A 258 -12.83 -6.19 -15.44
CA ALA A 258 -12.24 -5.90 -14.14
C ALA A 258 -10.71 -6.04 -14.13
N ILE A 259 -10.17 -7.11 -14.75
CA ILE A 259 -8.72 -7.29 -14.92
C ILE A 259 -8.13 -6.15 -15.76
N ALA A 260 -8.76 -5.80 -16.88
CA ALA A 260 -8.28 -4.73 -17.75
C ALA A 260 -8.32 -3.36 -17.07
N ALA A 261 -9.32 -3.09 -16.22
CA ALA A 261 -9.38 -1.90 -15.37
C ALA A 261 -8.25 -1.88 -14.34
N GLN A 262 -7.99 -3.00 -13.65
CA GLN A 262 -6.88 -3.14 -12.70
C GLN A 262 -5.50 -2.94 -13.35
N LEU A 263 -5.34 -3.34 -14.61
CA LEU A 263 -4.13 -3.16 -15.41
C LEU A 263 -4.03 -1.77 -16.07
N GLY A 264 -5.04 -0.91 -15.91
CA GLY A 264 -5.05 0.43 -16.52
C GLY A 264 -5.29 0.42 -18.04
N LEU A 265 -5.73 -0.69 -18.62
CA LEU A 265 -5.88 -0.83 -20.06
C LEU A 265 -7.11 -0.11 -20.60
N VAL A 266 -8.18 0.07 -19.81
CA VAL A 266 -9.45 0.66 -20.30
C VAL A 266 -9.61 2.15 -19.97
N GLY A 267 -8.58 2.78 -19.40
CA GLY A 267 -8.62 4.17 -18.94
C GLY A 267 -9.57 4.39 -17.75
N LYS A 268 -9.94 5.64 -17.50
CA LYS A 268 -10.88 6.00 -16.42
C LYS A 268 -12.30 5.57 -16.80
N LEU A 269 -12.93 4.79 -15.92
CA LEU A 269 -14.36 4.51 -15.98
C LEU A 269 -15.11 5.73 -15.40
N SER A 270 -16.04 6.28 -16.17
CA SER A 270 -16.84 7.47 -15.84
C SER A 270 -18.11 7.11 -15.09
#